data_AF-A0A349SNZ4-F1
#
_entry.id   AF-A0A349SNZ4-F1
#
_cell.length_a   1.000
_cell.length_b   1.000
_cell.length_c   1.000
_cell.angle_alpha   90.00
_cell.angle_beta   90.00
_cell.angle_gamma   90.00
#
_symmetry.space_group_name_H-M   'P 1'
#
loop_
_entity.id
_entity.type
_entity.pdbx_description
1 polymer ?
#
loop_
_entity_poly.entity_id
_entity_poly.type
_entity_poly.pdbx_seq_one_letter_code
_entity_poly.pdbx_strand_id
1 'polypeptide(L)'
;MDRNYTKRVRYEFIFKSQDNFQYEVDIDPNTLEHPAPLGSAPEWTALDTDKCPHCPLNSNTTENCPLARRIAPILSFSAHPAFESVKVRVHKDNMTMESQSTVQEAYRSLIGLIMATSGCPHTGFFKPMAWFHLPFSTQDETLFRACATFLLFQFFDPVDPEGGNHFSDLKQVYEDIHIVNQHIAKRLKKASASESTLNALTILDIFAQSFLPTLNESLQELSFLFKPGVNEVSFENP
;
A
#
# COMPACT_ATOMS: atom_id res chain seq x y z
N MET A 1 -0.59 -22.03 5.63
CA MET A 1 -1.42 -21.30 4.66
C MET A 1 -1.45 -22.12 3.40
N ASP A 2 -2.65 -22.42 2.89
CA ASP A 2 -2.77 -23.02 1.57
C ASP A 2 -2.30 -21.99 0.52
N ARG A 3 -1.22 -22.31 -0.20
CA ARG A 3 -0.67 -21.47 -1.28
C ARG A 3 -1.23 -21.87 -2.66
N ASN A 4 -2.27 -22.71 -2.69
CA ASN A 4 -2.86 -23.20 -3.94
C ASN A 4 -3.99 -22.31 -4.48
N TYR A 5 -4.25 -21.15 -3.86
CA TYR A 5 -5.28 -20.22 -4.34
C TYR A 5 -4.76 -18.79 -4.43
N THR A 6 -5.19 -18.10 -5.49
CA THR A 6 -5.00 -16.66 -5.68
C THR A 6 -5.86 -15.92 -4.67
N LYS A 7 -5.27 -14.97 -3.95
CA LYS A 7 -6.01 -14.13 -3.02
C LYS A 7 -6.64 -12.96 -3.75
N ARG A 8 -7.97 -12.94 -3.86
CA ARG A 8 -8.73 -11.87 -4.51
C ARG A 8 -9.20 -10.83 -3.51
N VAL A 9 -9.00 -9.56 -3.86
CA VAL A 9 -9.62 -8.41 -3.22
C VAL A 9 -10.40 -7.63 -4.28
N ARG A 10 -11.73 -7.54 -4.15
CA ARG A 10 -12.58 -6.75 -5.06
C ARG A 10 -13.08 -5.50 -4.36
N TYR A 11 -12.90 -4.36 -4.99
CA TYR A 11 -13.50 -3.09 -4.63
C TYR A 11 -14.72 -2.81 -5.49
N GLU A 12 -15.81 -2.35 -4.88
CA GLU A 12 -17.00 -1.84 -5.55
C GLU A 12 -17.27 -0.41 -5.05
N PHE A 13 -17.20 0.55 -5.97
CA PHE A 13 -17.49 1.97 -5.73
C PHE A 13 -18.92 2.24 -6.18
N ILE A 14 -19.74 2.71 -5.25
CA ILE A 14 -21.17 2.91 -5.44
C ILE A 14 -21.47 4.40 -5.27
N PHE A 15 -21.71 5.05 -6.41
CA PHE A 15 -21.95 6.49 -6.49
C PHE A 15 -23.45 6.79 -6.50
N LYS A 16 -23.82 8.01 -6.11
CA LYS A 16 -25.21 8.47 -6.23
C LYS A 16 -25.65 8.64 -7.67
N SER A 17 -24.73 8.98 -8.58
CA SER A 17 -24.98 9.12 -10.02
C SER A 17 -25.23 7.79 -10.73
N GLN A 18 -25.06 6.65 -10.05
CA GLN A 18 -25.10 5.28 -10.60
C GLN A 18 -23.93 4.93 -11.52
N ASP A 19 -22.93 5.81 -11.65
CA ASP A 19 -21.67 5.53 -12.36
C ASP A 19 -20.75 4.62 -11.53
N ASN A 20 -21.23 3.44 -11.17
CA ASN A 20 -20.52 2.53 -10.28
C ASN A 20 -19.30 1.91 -10.96
N PHE A 21 -18.27 1.61 -10.16
CA PHE A 21 -17.03 1.01 -10.65
C PHE A 21 -16.59 -0.16 -9.79
N GLN A 22 -15.91 -1.11 -10.43
CA GLN A 22 -15.33 -2.25 -9.73
C GLN A 22 -13.87 -2.43 -10.14
N TYR A 23 -13.05 -2.84 -9.17
CA TYR A 23 -11.66 -3.17 -9.42
C TYR A 23 -11.26 -4.41 -8.64
N GLU A 24 -10.61 -5.36 -9.30
CA GLU A 24 -10.14 -6.60 -8.69
C GLU A 24 -8.61 -6.62 -8.65
N VAL A 25 -8.07 -6.99 -7.49
CA VAL A 25 -6.65 -7.27 -7.29
C VAL A 25 -6.50 -8.74 -6.93
N ASP A 26 -5.93 -9.49 -7.86
CA ASP A 26 -5.67 -10.93 -7.73
C ASP A 26 -4.20 -11.15 -7.36
N ILE A 27 -3.95 -11.40 -6.07
CA ILE A 27 -2.60 -11.57 -5.52
C ILE A 27 -2.17 -13.03 -5.69
N ASP A 28 -1.10 -13.24 -6.45
CA ASP A 28 -0.49 -14.56 -6.63
C ASP A 28 0.20 -15.01 -5.32
N PRO A 29 -0.05 -16.25 -4.85
CA PRO A 29 0.41 -16.72 -3.54
C PRO A 29 1.92 -16.99 -3.46
N ASN A 30 2.62 -17.03 -4.60
CA ASN A 30 4.05 -17.31 -4.65
C ASN A 30 4.87 -16.02 -4.74
N THR A 31 4.44 -15.09 -5.59
CA THR A 31 5.11 -13.81 -5.83
C THR A 31 4.62 -12.71 -4.89
N LEU A 32 3.40 -12.86 -4.35
CA LEU A 32 2.66 -11.83 -3.62
C LEU A 32 2.42 -10.55 -4.44
N GLU A 33 2.33 -10.71 -5.76
CA GLU A 33 2.08 -9.65 -6.71
C GLU A 33 0.79 -9.91 -7.47
N HIS A 34 0.13 -8.86 -7.93
CA HIS A 34 -0.99 -9.02 -8.87
C HIS A 34 -0.48 -8.88 -10.30
N PRO A 35 -1.10 -9.55 -11.28
CA PRO A 35 -0.64 -9.51 -12.66
C PRO A 35 -0.68 -8.08 -13.21
N ALA A 36 0.30 -7.74 -14.04
CA ALA A 36 0.25 -6.48 -14.77
C ALA A 36 -0.94 -6.49 -15.74
N PRO A 37 -1.59 -5.33 -15.99
CA PRO A 37 -2.67 -5.24 -16.95
C PRO A 37 -2.26 -5.74 -18.34
N LEU A 38 -3.18 -6.47 -18.98
CA LEU A 38 -3.06 -6.92 -20.36
C LEU A 38 -3.22 -5.73 -21.32
N GLY A 39 -2.59 -5.83 -22.50
CA GLY A 39 -2.64 -4.78 -23.53
C GLY A 39 -1.43 -3.84 -23.54
N SER A 40 -1.51 -2.79 -24.36
CA SER A 40 -0.44 -1.82 -24.51
C SER A 40 -0.31 -0.94 -23.28
N ALA A 41 0.91 -0.83 -22.74
CA ALA A 41 1.21 0.04 -21.63
C ALA A 41 1.17 1.51 -22.11
N PRO A 42 0.52 2.43 -21.38
CA PRO A 42 0.58 3.85 -21.69
C PRO A 42 2.02 4.38 -21.62
N GLU A 43 2.38 5.33 -22.48
CA GLU A 43 3.76 5.86 -22.58
C GLU A 43 4.28 6.42 -21.25
N TRP A 44 3.42 7.03 -20.43
CA TRP A 44 3.81 7.56 -19.12
C TRP A 44 4.26 6.47 -18.12
N THR A 45 3.90 5.22 -18.38
CA THR A 45 4.30 4.07 -17.56
C THR A 45 5.70 3.54 -17.91
N ALA A 46 6.29 3.97 -19.03
CA ALA A 46 7.66 3.59 -19.41
C ALA A 46 8.64 3.87 -18.27
N LEU A 47 9.59 2.96 -18.01
CA LEU A 47 10.44 3.02 -16.83
C LEU A 47 11.22 4.35 -16.75
N ASP A 48 11.71 4.86 -17.87
CA ASP A 48 12.54 6.06 -17.90
C ASP A 48 11.73 7.37 -17.74
N THR A 49 10.40 7.34 -17.86
CA THR A 49 9.54 8.51 -17.61
C THR A 49 9.49 8.85 -16.12
N ASP A 50 10.16 9.91 -15.66
CA ASP A 50 10.23 10.26 -14.22
C ASP A 50 10.68 9.09 -13.33
N LYS A 51 11.64 8.29 -13.81
CA LYS A 51 12.25 7.20 -13.03
C LYS A 51 12.70 7.71 -11.64
N CYS A 52 12.41 6.94 -10.58
CA CYS A 52 12.90 7.29 -9.25
C CYS A 52 14.44 7.26 -9.25
N PRO A 53 15.12 8.21 -8.57
CA PRO A 53 16.58 8.27 -8.56
C PRO A 53 17.24 7.03 -7.94
N HIS A 54 16.54 6.38 -7.01
CA HIS A 54 16.97 5.16 -6.32
C HIS A 54 16.36 3.88 -6.92
N CYS A 55 15.76 3.92 -8.12
CA CYS A 55 15.14 2.75 -8.73
C CYS A 55 16.20 1.74 -9.21
N PRO A 56 16.19 0.48 -8.73
CA PRO A 56 17.21 -0.52 -9.09
C PRO A 56 16.94 -1.17 -10.46
N LEU A 57 15.76 -0.96 -11.04
CA LEU A 57 15.38 -1.54 -12.33
C LEU A 57 16.07 -0.79 -13.49
N ASN A 58 16.37 -1.50 -14.57
CA ASN A 58 16.92 -0.92 -15.80
C ASN A 58 15.96 -1.10 -16.98
N SER A 59 15.98 -0.17 -17.94
CA SER A 59 15.04 -0.14 -19.06
C SER A 59 15.31 -1.18 -20.14
N ASN A 60 16.51 -1.77 -20.18
CA ASN A 60 16.82 -2.89 -21.07
C ASN A 60 16.11 -4.19 -20.65
N THR A 61 15.87 -4.39 -19.35
CA THR A 61 15.19 -5.58 -18.81
C THR A 61 13.76 -5.33 -18.36
N THR A 62 13.41 -4.06 -18.13
CA THR A 62 12.11 -3.67 -17.59
C THR A 62 11.64 -2.41 -18.30
N GLU A 63 10.85 -2.60 -19.35
CA GLU A 63 10.37 -1.52 -20.21
C GLU A 63 9.49 -0.50 -19.45
N ASN A 64 8.66 -0.99 -18.52
CA ASN A 64 7.67 -0.16 -17.81
C ASN A 64 7.89 -0.24 -16.30
N CYS A 65 7.69 0.89 -15.60
CA CYS A 65 7.63 0.90 -14.15
C CYS A 65 6.49 -0.03 -13.69
N PRO A 66 6.78 -1.06 -12.86
CA PRO A 66 5.80 -2.08 -12.52
C PRO A 66 4.62 -1.50 -11.72
N LEU A 67 4.88 -0.46 -10.93
CA LEU A 67 3.85 0.29 -10.22
C LEU A 67 3.02 1.19 -11.14
N ALA A 68 3.66 2.02 -11.96
CA ALA A 68 2.96 2.91 -12.89
C ALA A 68 2.01 2.13 -13.81
N ARG A 69 2.48 0.98 -14.34
CA ARG A 69 1.69 0.10 -15.21
C ARG A 69 0.43 -0.44 -14.53
N ARG A 70 0.50 -0.75 -13.23
CA ARG A 70 -0.63 -1.30 -12.46
C ARG A 70 -1.59 -0.25 -11.91
N ILE A 71 -1.14 1.00 -11.77
CA ILE A 71 -2.02 2.13 -11.46
C ILE A 71 -2.80 2.57 -12.70
N ALA A 72 -2.26 2.39 -13.91
CA ALA A 72 -2.84 2.93 -15.14
C ALA A 72 -4.33 2.62 -15.39
N PRO A 73 -4.85 1.41 -15.12
CA PRO A 73 -6.27 1.13 -15.30
C PRO A 73 -7.18 2.01 -14.43
N ILE A 74 -6.72 2.45 -13.25
CA ILE A 74 -7.50 3.29 -12.34
C ILE A 74 -7.79 4.66 -12.96
N LEU A 75 -6.85 5.19 -13.76
CA LEU A 75 -6.98 6.50 -14.41
C LEU A 75 -8.02 6.50 -15.53
N SER A 76 -8.38 5.32 -16.03
CA SER A 76 -9.38 5.18 -17.11
C SER A 76 -10.81 5.37 -16.60
N PHE A 77 -11.00 5.45 -15.28
CA PHE A 77 -12.30 5.67 -14.69
C PHE A 77 -12.65 7.17 -14.62
N SER A 78 -13.95 7.50 -14.69
CA SER A 78 -14.46 8.87 -14.67
C SER A 78 -13.84 9.66 -13.51
N ALA A 79 -13.37 10.88 -13.80
CA ALA A 79 -12.78 11.76 -12.82
C ALA A 79 -13.87 12.28 -11.86
N HIS A 80 -14.21 11.49 -10.84
CA HIS A 80 -15.05 11.94 -9.75
C HIS A 80 -14.28 12.94 -8.86
N PRO A 81 -14.94 14.02 -8.37
CA PRO A 81 -14.33 14.95 -7.44
C PRO A 81 -13.76 14.24 -6.21
N ALA A 82 -12.60 14.68 -5.73
CA ALA A 82 -11.88 14.04 -4.64
C ALA A 82 -12.71 13.87 -3.36
N PHE A 83 -13.50 14.90 -3.03
CA PHE A 83 -14.37 14.95 -1.85
C PHE A 83 -15.79 14.44 -2.10
N GLU A 84 -16.11 13.95 -3.30
CA GLU A 84 -17.42 13.33 -3.55
C GLU A 84 -17.61 12.14 -2.61
N SER A 85 -18.79 12.05 -2.00
CA SER A 85 -19.11 10.94 -1.11
C SER A 85 -19.46 9.69 -1.90
N VAL A 86 -18.82 8.57 -1.55
CA VAL A 86 -18.98 7.27 -2.22
C VAL A 86 -19.16 6.18 -1.17
N LYS A 87 -20.08 5.24 -1.44
CA LYS A 87 -20.15 4.00 -0.67
C LYS A 87 -19.20 3.00 -1.31
N VAL A 88 -18.33 2.38 -0.53
CA VAL A 88 -17.37 1.39 -1.03
C VAL A 88 -17.60 0.06 -0.35
N ARG A 89 -17.62 -1.01 -1.13
CA ARG A 89 -17.56 -2.39 -0.63
C ARG A 89 -16.22 -3.01 -0.99
N VAL A 90 -15.60 -3.67 -0.03
CA VAL A 90 -14.37 -4.41 -0.25
C VAL A 90 -14.63 -5.87 0.12
N HIS A 91 -14.56 -6.74 -0.88
CA HIS A 91 -14.72 -8.18 -0.73
C HIS A 91 -13.34 -8.81 -0.69
N LYS A 92 -13.04 -9.58 0.36
CA LYS A 92 -11.81 -10.36 0.48
C LYS A 92 -12.05 -11.61 1.30
N ASP A 93 -11.41 -12.71 0.93
CA ASP A 93 -11.60 -14.01 1.60
C ASP A 93 -13.12 -14.31 1.75
N ASN A 94 -13.60 -14.57 2.96
CA ASN A 94 -15.02 -14.79 3.28
C ASN A 94 -15.71 -13.57 3.91
N MET A 95 -15.18 -12.36 3.67
CA MET A 95 -15.65 -11.13 4.32
C MET A 95 -15.98 -10.03 3.30
N THR A 96 -16.97 -9.21 3.64
CA THR A 96 -17.28 -7.96 2.94
C THR A 96 -17.24 -6.82 3.95
N MET A 97 -16.45 -5.79 3.66
CA MET A 97 -16.36 -4.57 4.45
C MET A 97 -17.04 -3.45 3.69
N GLU A 98 -17.93 -2.70 4.35
CA GLU A 98 -18.57 -1.52 3.76
C GLU A 98 -18.07 -0.25 4.45
N SER A 99 -17.86 0.81 3.69
CA SER A 99 -17.52 2.14 4.20
C SER A 99 -18.25 3.23 3.43
N GLN A 100 -18.71 4.25 4.14
CA GLN A 100 -19.14 5.51 3.54
C GLN A 100 -17.96 6.49 3.65
N SER A 101 -17.39 6.88 2.51
CA SER A 101 -16.17 7.68 2.48
C SER A 101 -16.18 8.72 1.37
N THR A 102 -15.00 9.26 1.05
CA THR A 102 -14.77 10.12 -0.12
C THR A 102 -14.01 9.34 -1.19
N VAL A 103 -14.07 9.80 -2.45
CA VAL A 103 -13.36 9.14 -3.56
C VAL A 103 -11.86 9.07 -3.33
N GLN A 104 -11.24 10.14 -2.82
CA GLN A 104 -9.81 10.15 -2.54
C GLN A 104 -9.41 9.12 -1.45
N GLU A 105 -10.24 8.92 -0.43
CA GLU A 105 -9.98 7.92 0.62
C GLU A 105 -10.17 6.49 0.12
N ALA A 106 -11.17 6.30 -0.74
CA ALA A 106 -11.39 5.03 -1.42
C ALA A 106 -10.23 4.67 -2.36
N TYR A 107 -9.73 5.66 -3.11
CA TYR A 107 -8.54 5.50 -3.93
C TYR A 107 -7.28 5.34 -3.11
N ARG A 108 -7.12 6.02 -1.96
CA ARG A 108 -5.98 5.78 -1.04
C ARG A 108 -5.91 4.31 -0.66
N SER A 109 -7.04 3.74 -0.25
CA SER A 109 -7.18 2.34 0.14
C SER A 109 -6.82 1.38 -1.01
N LEU A 110 -7.37 1.61 -2.21
CA LEU A 110 -7.12 0.77 -3.38
C LEU A 110 -5.68 0.90 -3.91
N ILE A 111 -5.18 2.12 -4.06
CA ILE A 111 -3.83 2.40 -4.56
C ILE A 111 -2.78 1.84 -3.59
N GLY A 112 -2.99 1.93 -2.28
CA GLY A 112 -2.09 1.31 -1.30
C GLY A 112 -1.95 -0.20 -1.50
N LEU A 113 -3.06 -0.90 -1.78
CA LEU A 113 -3.03 -2.33 -2.11
C LEU A 113 -2.28 -2.62 -3.42
N ILE A 114 -2.56 -1.83 -4.45
CA ILE A 114 -1.91 -1.95 -5.77
C ILE A 114 -0.41 -1.71 -5.65
N MET A 115 0.00 -0.69 -4.88
CA MET A 115 1.40 -0.38 -4.61
C MET A 115 2.12 -1.57 -3.99
N ALA A 116 1.59 -2.07 -2.88
CA ALA A 116 2.18 -3.18 -2.12
C ALA A 116 2.32 -4.49 -2.93
N THR A 117 1.49 -4.67 -3.96
CA THR A 117 1.46 -5.89 -4.81
C THR A 117 1.94 -5.61 -6.23
N SER A 118 2.61 -4.47 -6.45
CA SER A 118 2.95 -4.01 -7.79
C SER A 118 4.17 -4.68 -8.43
N GLY A 119 5.02 -5.32 -7.64
CA GLY A 119 6.35 -5.76 -8.08
C GLY A 119 7.40 -4.65 -8.14
N CYS A 120 7.09 -3.44 -7.63
CA CYS A 120 8.13 -2.45 -7.36
C CYS A 120 9.04 -2.96 -6.21
N PRO A 121 10.38 -2.96 -6.36
CA PRO A 121 11.28 -3.42 -5.30
C PRO A 121 11.11 -2.67 -3.98
N HIS A 122 10.84 -1.36 -4.05
CA HIS A 122 10.67 -0.49 -2.87
C HIS A 122 9.33 -0.67 -2.15
N THR A 123 8.37 -1.39 -2.75
CA THR A 123 7.09 -1.70 -2.10
C THR A 123 7.03 -3.11 -1.52
N GLY A 124 8.12 -3.89 -1.63
CA GLY A 124 8.17 -5.30 -1.22
C GLY A 124 7.86 -5.51 0.28
N PHE A 125 8.28 -4.57 1.12
CA PHE A 125 7.97 -4.56 2.56
C PHE A 125 6.47 -4.68 2.86
N PHE A 126 5.61 -4.11 2.03
CA PHE A 126 4.16 -4.06 2.27
C PHE A 126 3.42 -5.32 1.80
N LYS A 127 4.08 -6.29 1.18
CA LYS A 127 3.46 -7.54 0.69
C LYS A 127 2.66 -8.28 1.78
N PRO A 128 3.15 -8.47 3.02
CA PRO A 128 2.36 -9.08 4.09
C PRO A 128 1.11 -8.26 4.46
N MET A 129 1.24 -6.93 4.45
CA MET A 129 0.11 -6.03 4.72
C MET A 129 -0.93 -6.08 3.59
N ALA A 130 -0.54 -6.28 2.33
CA ALA A 130 -1.48 -6.53 1.24
C ALA A 130 -2.12 -7.92 1.33
N TRP A 131 -1.37 -8.94 1.73
CA TRP A 131 -1.93 -10.28 1.95
C TRP A 131 -3.01 -10.27 3.05
N PHE A 132 -2.78 -9.50 4.12
CA PHE A 132 -3.75 -9.24 5.17
C PHE A 132 -4.36 -7.84 5.02
N HIS A 133 -4.83 -7.52 3.81
CA HIS A 133 -5.32 -6.19 3.48
C HIS A 133 -6.39 -5.72 4.47
N LEU A 134 -6.15 -4.55 5.06
CA LEU A 134 -7.10 -3.83 5.89
C LEU A 134 -7.45 -2.53 5.15
N PRO A 135 -8.58 -2.49 4.43
CA PRO A 135 -8.98 -1.30 3.70
C PRO A 135 -9.37 -0.18 4.67
N PHE A 136 -9.09 1.07 4.28
CA PHE A 136 -9.40 2.27 5.07
C PHE A 136 -8.72 2.32 6.43
N SER A 137 -7.56 1.68 6.58
CA SER A 137 -6.84 1.66 7.86
C SER A 137 -6.58 3.08 8.38
N THR A 138 -6.75 3.23 9.69
CA THR A 138 -6.39 4.45 10.42
C THR A 138 -4.87 4.60 10.48
N GLN A 139 -4.40 5.76 10.95
CA GLN A 139 -2.98 5.99 11.17
C GLN A 139 -2.40 4.99 12.19
N ASP A 140 -3.09 4.79 13.31
CA ASP A 140 -2.66 3.88 14.39
C ASP A 140 -2.63 2.41 13.92
N GLU A 141 -3.65 1.98 13.18
CA GLU A 141 -3.67 0.63 12.59
C GLU A 141 -2.53 0.43 11.59
N THR A 142 -2.24 1.45 10.79
CA THR A 142 -1.16 1.40 9.81
C THR A 142 0.20 1.37 10.52
N LEU A 143 0.39 2.18 11.56
CA LEU A 143 1.58 2.22 12.41
C LEU A 143 1.84 0.86 13.07
N PHE A 144 0.82 0.31 13.75
CA PHE A 144 0.91 -0.99 14.40
C PHE A 144 1.29 -2.08 13.40
N ARG A 145 0.61 -2.13 12.25
CA ARG A 145 0.87 -3.15 11.21
C ARG A 145 2.26 -3.00 10.59
N ALA A 146 2.73 -1.78 10.37
CA ALA A 146 4.07 -1.54 9.85
C ALA A 146 5.15 -2.05 10.83
N CYS A 147 5.03 -1.69 12.11
CA CYS A 147 5.98 -2.11 13.14
C CYS A 147 5.94 -3.64 13.34
N ALA A 148 4.75 -4.23 13.42
CA ALA A 148 4.61 -5.69 13.53
C ALA A 148 5.18 -6.42 12.29
N THR A 149 4.92 -5.91 11.09
CA THR A 149 5.48 -6.46 9.84
C THR A 149 6.99 -6.39 9.87
N PHE A 150 7.55 -5.26 10.29
CA PHE A 150 8.99 -5.05 10.37
C PHE A 150 9.67 -5.98 11.38
N LEU A 151 9.12 -6.14 12.59
CA LEU A 151 9.64 -7.08 13.57
C LEU A 151 9.58 -8.54 13.07
N LEU A 152 8.55 -8.90 12.31
CA LEU A 152 8.46 -10.20 11.66
C LEU A 152 9.52 -10.38 10.58
N PHE A 153 9.86 -9.34 9.80
CA PHE A 153 10.99 -9.40 8.87
C PHE A 153 12.30 -9.67 9.62
N GLN A 154 12.57 -8.96 10.71
CA GLN A 154 13.75 -9.21 11.55
C GLN A 154 13.76 -10.61 12.18
N PHE A 155 12.59 -11.16 12.52
CA PHE A 155 12.50 -12.52 13.04
C PHE A 155 12.85 -13.59 11.98
N PHE A 156 12.39 -13.41 10.74
CA PHE A 156 12.63 -14.39 9.67
C PHE A 156 13.96 -14.19 8.94
N ASP A 157 14.50 -12.98 8.93
CA ASP A 157 15.79 -12.62 8.35
C ASP A 157 16.56 -11.73 9.35
N PRO A 158 17.18 -12.35 10.37
CA PRO A 158 17.85 -11.62 11.43
C PRO A 158 19.11 -10.93 10.89
N VAL A 159 19.05 -9.61 10.86
CA VAL A 159 20.20 -8.73 10.63
C VAL A 159 20.48 -7.99 11.95
N ASP A 160 21.75 -7.90 12.33
CA ASP A 160 22.13 -7.08 13.48
C ASP A 160 21.76 -5.62 13.17
N PRO A 161 20.82 -5.01 13.93
CA PRO A 161 20.38 -3.65 13.63
C PRO A 161 21.56 -2.69 13.80
N GLU A 162 21.79 -1.81 12.82
CA GLU A 162 22.81 -0.78 12.94
C GLU A 162 22.56 0.07 14.19
N GLY A 163 23.53 0.10 15.11
CA GLY A 163 23.42 0.87 16.35
C GLY A 163 22.43 0.32 17.39
N GLY A 164 21.93 -0.91 17.25
CA GLY A 164 21.07 -1.56 18.25
C GLY A 164 19.62 -1.06 18.27
N ASN A 165 19.24 -0.14 17.37
CA ASN A 165 17.84 0.26 17.20
C ASN A 165 17.19 -0.57 16.10
N HIS A 166 16.31 -1.47 16.52
CA HIS A 166 15.57 -2.34 15.62
C HIS A 166 14.84 -1.56 14.52
N PHE A 167 14.30 -0.36 14.76
CA PHE A 167 13.45 0.34 13.78
C PHE A 167 14.18 1.35 12.87
N SER A 168 15.50 1.43 12.92
CA SER A 168 16.28 2.31 12.02
C SER A 168 16.02 1.99 10.54
N ASP A 169 15.98 0.70 10.19
CA ASP A 169 15.70 0.26 8.82
C ASP A 169 14.24 0.49 8.40
N LEU A 170 13.29 0.47 9.34
CA LEU A 170 11.90 0.81 9.04
C LEU A 170 11.78 2.26 8.58
N LYS A 171 12.62 3.14 9.11
CA LYS A 171 12.70 4.52 8.64
C LYS A 171 13.17 4.58 7.18
N GLN A 172 14.20 3.82 6.81
CA GLN A 172 14.65 3.78 5.42
C GLN A 172 13.54 3.34 4.45
N VAL A 173 12.73 2.32 4.83
CA VAL A 173 11.59 1.86 4.02
C VAL A 173 10.63 3.00 3.69
N TYR A 174 10.29 3.84 4.67
CA TYR A 174 9.37 4.96 4.45
C TYR A 174 10.02 6.15 3.72
N GLU A 175 11.32 6.38 3.88
CA GLU A 175 12.06 7.35 3.07
C GLU A 175 12.07 6.96 1.59
N ASP A 176 12.30 5.67 1.29
CA ASP A 176 12.26 5.16 -0.09
C ASP A 176 10.86 5.28 -0.69
N ILE A 177 9.82 4.93 0.07
CA ILE A 177 8.43 5.09 -0.36
C ILE A 177 8.08 6.56 -0.62
N HIS A 178 8.56 7.48 0.20
CA HIS A 178 8.35 8.90 -0.04
C HIS A 178 8.87 9.31 -1.43
N ILE A 179 10.09 8.89 -1.78
CA ILE A 179 10.66 9.18 -3.11
C ILE A 179 9.86 8.48 -4.22
N VAL A 180 9.40 7.24 -4.01
CA VAL A 180 8.52 6.55 -4.97
C VAL A 180 7.23 7.34 -5.19
N ASN A 181 6.54 7.77 -4.13
CA ASN A 181 5.30 8.53 -4.21
C ASN A 181 5.49 9.84 -4.99
N GLN A 182 6.56 10.59 -4.71
CA GLN A 182 6.87 11.81 -5.44
C GLN A 182 7.02 11.58 -6.95
N HIS A 183 7.70 10.50 -7.34
CA HIS A 183 7.94 10.18 -8.75
C HIS A 183 6.71 9.61 -9.46
N ILE A 184 5.91 8.79 -8.79
CA ILE A 184 4.60 8.38 -9.31
C ILE A 184 3.67 9.58 -9.45
N ALA A 185 3.67 10.53 -8.52
CA ALA A 185 2.87 11.75 -8.63
C ALA A 185 3.23 12.57 -9.87
N LYS A 186 4.53 12.69 -10.19
CA LYS A 186 5.00 13.34 -11.43
C LYS A 186 4.47 12.64 -12.68
N ARG A 187 4.54 11.30 -12.71
CA ARG A 187 3.98 10.48 -13.80
C ARG A 187 2.48 10.68 -13.97
N LEU A 188 1.73 10.63 -12.87
CA LEU A 188 0.28 10.81 -12.85
C LEU A 188 -0.13 12.21 -13.34
N LYS A 189 0.62 13.25 -12.98
CA LYS A 189 0.40 14.61 -13.50
C LYS A 189 0.61 14.67 -15.02
N LYS A 190 1.64 14.01 -15.56
CA LYS A 190 1.85 13.90 -17.02
C LYS A 190 0.75 13.10 -17.72
N ALA A 191 0.14 12.15 -17.03
CA ALA A 191 -0.98 11.36 -17.50
C ALA A 191 -2.34 12.07 -17.36
N SER A 192 -2.37 13.33 -16.91
CA SER A 192 -3.61 14.07 -16.61
C SER A 192 -4.55 13.31 -15.67
N ALA A 193 -3.98 12.59 -14.69
CA ALA A 193 -4.75 11.88 -13.68
C ALA A 193 -5.68 12.83 -12.92
N SER A 194 -6.82 12.31 -12.45
CA SER A 194 -7.78 13.09 -11.68
C SER A 194 -7.16 13.60 -10.37
N GLU A 195 -7.74 14.69 -9.84
CA GLU A 195 -7.39 15.20 -8.51
C GLU A 195 -7.57 14.13 -7.43
N SER A 196 -8.60 13.29 -7.53
CA SER A 196 -8.85 12.19 -6.58
C SER A 196 -7.70 11.18 -6.54
N THR A 197 -7.12 10.81 -7.69
CA THR A 197 -5.96 9.91 -7.75
C THR A 197 -4.71 10.57 -7.18
N LEU A 198 -4.48 11.86 -7.47
CA LEU A 198 -3.34 12.61 -6.93
C LEU A 198 -3.44 12.83 -5.41
N ASN A 199 -4.63 13.14 -4.91
CA ASN A 199 -4.88 13.29 -3.47
C ASN A 199 -4.71 11.96 -2.74
N ALA A 200 -5.20 10.86 -3.29
CA ALA A 200 -4.98 9.53 -2.73
C ALA A 200 -3.49 9.22 -2.49
N LEU A 201 -2.65 9.52 -3.48
CA LEU A 201 -1.20 9.33 -3.36
C LEU A 201 -0.59 10.31 -2.35
N THR A 202 -1.08 11.54 -2.30
CA THR A 202 -0.65 12.54 -1.31
C THR A 202 -0.98 12.07 0.11
N ILE A 203 -2.15 11.49 0.35
CA ILE A 203 -2.52 10.97 1.68
C ILE A 203 -1.64 9.77 2.07
N LEU A 204 -1.33 8.87 1.12
CA LEU A 204 -0.36 7.80 1.36
C LEU A 204 1.03 8.36 1.71
N ASP A 205 1.43 9.44 1.05
CA ASP A 205 2.73 10.08 1.26
C ASP A 205 2.83 10.84 2.59
N ILE A 206 1.74 11.47 3.04
CA ILE A 206 1.66 12.08 4.36
C ILE A 206 1.98 11.05 5.45
N PHE A 207 1.48 9.81 5.33
CA PHE A 207 1.83 8.77 6.28
C PHE A 207 3.34 8.51 6.30
N ALA A 208 3.97 8.38 5.11
CA ALA A 208 5.42 8.18 5.01
C ALA A 208 6.21 9.35 5.63
N GLN A 209 5.74 10.59 5.47
CA GLN A 209 6.40 11.78 6.02
C GLN A 209 6.15 11.97 7.52
N SER A 210 4.94 11.67 8.01
CA SER A 210 4.57 11.86 9.42
C SER A 210 5.10 10.75 10.32
N PHE A 211 5.30 9.55 9.79
CA PHE A 211 5.74 8.39 10.57
C PHE A 211 7.20 8.48 11.04
N LEU A 212 8.09 9.01 10.19
CA LEU A 212 9.53 9.00 10.45
C LEU A 212 10.01 9.86 11.62
N PRO A 213 9.51 11.10 11.79
CA PRO A 213 10.01 11.97 12.85
C PRO A 213 9.51 11.56 14.23
N THR A 214 8.34 10.91 14.32
CA THR A 214 7.66 10.64 15.60
C THR A 214 7.57 9.16 15.93
N LEU A 215 8.24 8.26 15.19
CA LEU A 215 8.08 6.81 15.35
C LEU A 215 8.13 6.32 16.81
N ASN A 216 9.14 6.78 17.56
CA ASN A 216 9.28 6.40 18.97
C ASN A 216 8.11 6.90 19.83
N GLU A 217 7.65 8.13 19.60
CA GLU A 217 6.53 8.74 20.33
C GLU A 217 5.22 8.02 19.99
N SER A 218 4.96 7.79 18.70
CA SER A 218 3.78 7.07 18.22
C SER A 218 3.75 5.61 18.72
N LEU A 219 4.90 4.95 18.86
CA LEU A 219 4.97 3.63 19.50
C LEU A 219 4.64 3.67 20.99
N GLN A 220 5.07 4.71 21.71
CA GLN A 220 4.73 4.86 23.14
C GLN A 220 3.24 5.08 23.35
N GLU A 221 2.56 5.74 22.41
CA GLU A 221 1.10 5.90 22.45
C GLU A 221 0.35 4.56 22.39
N LEU A 222 0.93 3.52 21.79
CA LEU A 222 0.35 2.17 21.74
C LEU A 222 0.66 1.33 22.99
N SER A 223 1.55 1.79 23.88
CA SER A 223 2.04 0.99 25.02
C SER A 223 0.94 0.53 25.98
N PHE A 224 -0.18 1.27 26.08
CA PHE A 224 -1.31 0.89 26.93
C PHE A 224 -1.99 -0.40 26.48
N LEU A 225 -1.88 -0.78 25.19
CA LEU A 225 -2.45 -2.01 24.65
C LEU A 225 -1.68 -3.27 25.08
N PHE A 226 -0.47 -3.11 25.63
CA PHE A 226 0.43 -4.20 26.04
C PHE A 226 0.49 -4.35 27.56
N LYS A 227 -0.64 -4.05 28.24
CA LYS A 227 -0.82 -4.25 29.69
C LYS A 227 -1.92 -5.29 29.92
N PRO A 228 -1.71 -6.31 30.78
CA PRO A 228 -0.48 -6.61 31.51
C PRO A 228 0.68 -6.97 30.58
N GLY A 229 1.92 -6.76 31.06
CA GLY A 229 3.11 -7.00 30.23
C GLY A 229 3.26 -8.48 29.85
N VAL A 230 4.05 -8.80 28.83
CA VAL A 230 4.20 -10.20 28.37
C VAL A 230 4.66 -11.16 29.47
N ASN A 231 5.47 -10.71 30.43
CA ASN A 231 5.93 -11.52 31.56
C ASN A 231 4.82 -11.84 32.59
N GLU A 232 3.74 -11.06 32.56
CA GLU A 232 2.56 -11.25 33.40
C GLU A 232 1.48 -12.09 32.70
N VAL A 233 1.66 -12.34 31.40
CA VAL A 233 0.87 -13.32 30.65
C VAL A 233 1.43 -14.70 30.95
N SER A 234 0.67 -15.52 31.70
CA SER A 234 1.05 -16.91 31.95
C SER A 234 1.00 -17.70 30.64
N PHE A 235 2.17 -18.16 30.16
CA PHE A 235 2.28 -19.11 29.06
C PHE A 235 2.38 -20.55 29.54
N GLU A 236 2.48 -20.76 30.85
CA GLU A 236 2.28 -22.07 31.47
C GLU A 236 0.77 -22.36 31.50
N ASN A 237 0.36 -23.46 30.86
CA ASN A 237 -1.03 -23.92 30.85
C ASN A 237 -1.52 -24.17 32.30
N PRO A 238 -2.82 -23.96 32.60
CA PRO A 238 -3.43 -24.54 33.80
C PRO A 238 -3.38 -26.08 33.79
#